data_AF-A0A4P5XXB6-F1
#
_entry.id   AF-A0A4P5XXB6-F1
#
_cell.length_a   1.000
_cell.length_b   1.000
_cell.length_c   1.000
_cell.angle_alpha   90.00
_cell.angle_beta   90.00
_cell.angle_gamma   90.00
#
_symmetry.space_group_name_H-M   'P 1'
#
loop_
_entity.id
_entity.type
_entity.pdbx_description
1 polymer ?
#
loop_
_entity_poly.entity_id
_entity_poly.type
_entity_poly.pdbx_seq_one_letter_code
_entity_poly.pdbx_strand_id
1 'polypeptide(L)'
;MRVKNVSPQLMKLLEDWEVSSAKVKKLEGEHRRWEYDYVFNVAKHNTGKFYYESPDKGRIDLTPDKDKIASIEDRKHWENGQLVKFKGVAGPAERWYCDGQLVTQVDVNQKQATRMLLPKQNQGANIIDGPLPFLFGMPAQKAIQRYDLDLKSLNEKTGKATIRATPLWPADAANYQLAEIILDTKTFLPSAVRLIDPAGTKETVFVFGDLKKNSRSLLPDWLGGNPFKFEDRSYKIVTKAADEERAEQLDRPNGKIIQASGVRPPLKPSAEGTGKTAPANGAKSKLSTLPPDTVPSIIGMDHNKAKEILQTLGYKVLLKQGSLTNREEQTFRVERQQPDARTKLAEGETVTLWLFIKPKEKELE
;
A
#
# COMPACT_ATOMS: atom_id res chain seq x y z
N MET A 1 -13.45 -4.93 24.05
CA MET A 1 -13.89 -4.19 22.83
C MET A 1 -15.31 -4.61 22.53
N ARG A 2 -16.26 -3.66 22.40
CA ARG A 2 -17.59 -3.99 21.88
C ARG A 2 -17.45 -4.17 20.38
N VAL A 3 -17.65 -5.38 19.87
CA VAL A 3 -17.82 -5.62 18.44
C VAL A 3 -19.03 -4.79 18.01
N LYS A 4 -18.84 -3.88 17.05
CA LYS A 4 -19.93 -3.06 16.51
C LYS A 4 -20.96 -4.02 15.90
N ASN A 5 -22.24 -3.81 16.18
CA ASN A 5 -23.30 -4.63 15.58
C ASN A 5 -23.26 -4.45 14.06
N VAL A 6 -22.88 -5.51 13.36
CA VAL A 6 -22.89 -5.59 11.89
C VAL A 6 -24.32 -5.86 11.44
N SER A 7 -24.75 -5.27 10.32
CA SER A 7 -26.11 -5.51 9.82
C SER A 7 -26.30 -6.99 9.48
N PRO A 8 -27.49 -7.58 9.68
CA PRO A 8 -27.74 -8.99 9.33
C PRO A 8 -27.41 -9.30 7.86
N GLN A 9 -27.65 -8.35 6.97
CA GLN A 9 -27.34 -8.48 5.54
C GLN A 9 -25.84 -8.56 5.26
N LEU A 10 -25.03 -7.69 5.89
CA LEU A 10 -23.58 -7.74 5.75
C LEU A 10 -23.04 -9.03 6.39
N MET A 11 -23.58 -9.43 7.53
CA MET A 11 -23.15 -10.66 8.20
C MET A 11 -23.41 -11.89 7.34
N LYS A 12 -24.59 -11.98 6.72
CA LYS A 12 -24.92 -13.04 5.76
C LYS A 12 -23.98 -13.04 4.56
N LEU A 13 -23.68 -11.88 3.99
CA LEU A 13 -22.73 -11.75 2.87
C LEU A 13 -21.33 -12.26 3.26
N LEU A 14 -20.85 -11.95 4.47
CA LEU A 14 -19.55 -12.40 4.97
C LEU A 14 -19.52 -13.92 5.20
N GLU A 15 -20.59 -14.51 5.73
CA GLU A 15 -20.72 -15.96 5.90
C GLU A 15 -20.73 -16.70 4.56
N ASP A 16 -21.49 -16.19 3.57
CA ASP A 16 -21.53 -16.78 2.24
C ASP A 16 -20.17 -16.65 1.54
N TRP A 17 -19.47 -15.53 1.76
CA TRP A 17 -18.12 -15.32 1.26
C TRP A 17 -17.12 -16.28 1.90
N GLU A 18 -17.15 -16.48 3.22
CA GLU A 18 -16.35 -17.47 3.93
C GLU A 18 -16.54 -18.87 3.32
N VAL A 19 -17.79 -19.33 3.20
CA VAL A 19 -18.12 -20.66 2.66
C VAL A 19 -17.68 -20.82 1.20
N SER A 20 -17.87 -19.79 0.37
CA SER A 20 -17.49 -19.86 -1.05
C SER A 20 -15.97 -19.85 -1.22
N SER A 21 -15.28 -18.97 -0.49
CA SER A 21 -13.84 -18.81 -0.60
C SER A 21 -13.05 -20.01 -0.07
N ALA A 22 -13.56 -20.72 0.95
CA ALA A 22 -12.96 -21.97 1.45
C ALA A 22 -12.85 -23.07 0.37
N LYS A 23 -13.69 -23.00 -0.68
CA LYS A 23 -13.69 -23.94 -1.82
C LYS A 23 -12.63 -23.59 -2.88
N VAL A 24 -11.98 -22.42 -2.78
CA VAL A 24 -10.93 -21.99 -3.70
C VAL A 24 -9.62 -22.67 -3.27
N LYS A 25 -9.19 -23.67 -4.02
CA LYS A 25 -7.87 -24.29 -3.86
C LYS A 25 -6.84 -23.67 -4.78
N LYS A 26 -7.28 -23.27 -5.97
CA LYS A 26 -6.46 -22.68 -7.01
C LYS A 26 -7.25 -21.53 -7.64
N LEU A 27 -6.60 -20.41 -7.89
CA LEU A 27 -7.19 -19.27 -8.57
C LEU A 27 -6.13 -18.62 -9.46
N GLU A 28 -6.52 -18.31 -10.69
CA GLU A 28 -5.71 -17.53 -11.61
C GLU A 28 -6.59 -16.51 -12.32
N GLY A 29 -5.96 -15.46 -12.84
CA GLY A 29 -6.66 -14.48 -13.64
C GLY A 29 -5.74 -13.34 -14.07
N GLU A 30 -6.36 -12.37 -14.74
CA GLU A 30 -5.71 -11.12 -15.11
C GLU A 30 -6.01 -10.07 -14.04
N HIS A 31 -5.08 -9.12 -13.90
CA HIS A 31 -5.28 -7.96 -13.05
C HIS A 31 -4.73 -6.70 -13.69
N ARG A 32 -5.32 -5.58 -13.29
CA ARG A 32 -4.86 -4.23 -13.57
C ARG A 32 -4.64 -3.51 -12.26
N ARG A 33 -3.54 -2.77 -12.16
CA ARG A 33 -3.19 -1.96 -10.99
C ARG A 33 -3.05 -0.50 -11.38
N TRP A 34 -3.74 0.37 -10.65
CA TRP A 34 -3.46 1.79 -10.63
C TRP A 34 -2.89 2.19 -9.28
N GLU A 35 -1.88 3.04 -9.27
CA GLU A 35 -1.41 3.72 -8.06
C GLU A 35 -1.54 5.24 -8.29
N TYR A 36 -2.48 5.88 -7.61
CA TYR A 36 -2.69 7.31 -7.64
C TYR A 36 -1.94 7.96 -6.47
N ASP A 37 -1.09 8.92 -6.78
CA ASP A 37 -0.39 9.76 -5.81
C ASP A 37 -1.00 11.17 -5.87
N TYR A 38 -1.75 11.51 -4.82
CA TYR A 38 -2.47 12.79 -4.72
C TYR A 38 -1.55 13.98 -4.38
N VAL A 39 -0.31 13.71 -3.96
CA VAL A 39 0.69 14.75 -3.69
C VAL A 39 1.30 15.25 -4.99
N PHE A 40 1.76 14.32 -5.83
CA PHE A 40 2.41 14.64 -7.09
C PHE A 40 1.42 14.71 -8.27
N ASN A 41 0.16 14.33 -8.04
CA ASN A 41 -0.87 14.15 -9.07
C ASN A 41 -0.36 13.26 -10.22
N VAL A 42 0.30 12.17 -9.85
CA VAL A 42 0.82 11.16 -10.77
C VAL A 42 0.08 9.87 -10.55
N ALA A 43 -0.26 9.19 -11.64
CA ALA A 43 -0.89 7.88 -11.59
C ALA A 43 -0.07 6.87 -12.36
N LYS A 44 0.26 5.75 -11.72
CA LYS A 44 0.92 4.61 -12.37
C LYS A 44 -0.12 3.62 -12.84
N HIS A 45 0.12 2.99 -13.98
CA HIS A 45 -0.72 1.89 -14.46
C HIS A 45 0.12 0.66 -14.83
N ASN A 46 -0.39 -0.51 -14.44
CA ASN A 46 0.17 -1.82 -14.75
C ASN A 46 -0.94 -2.81 -15.12
N THR A 47 -0.61 -3.77 -15.95
CA THR A 47 -1.40 -4.98 -16.24
C THR A 47 -0.61 -6.21 -15.83
N GLY A 48 -1.27 -7.36 -15.71
CA GLY A 48 -0.56 -8.63 -15.61
C GLY A 48 -1.45 -9.77 -15.16
N LYS A 49 -0.80 -10.82 -14.65
CA LYS A 49 -1.46 -12.06 -14.20
C LYS A 49 -1.19 -12.30 -12.73
N PHE A 50 -2.11 -13.01 -12.09
CA PHE A 50 -1.92 -13.49 -10.74
C PHE A 50 -2.29 -14.97 -10.65
N TYR A 51 -1.66 -15.63 -9.68
CA TYR A 51 -1.87 -17.04 -9.37
C TYR A 51 -1.91 -17.20 -7.86
N TYR A 52 -2.81 -18.05 -7.40
CA TYR A 52 -2.97 -18.38 -6.00
C TYR A 52 -3.19 -19.89 -5.87
N GLU A 53 -2.51 -20.48 -4.91
CA GLU A 53 -2.76 -21.85 -4.47
C GLU A 53 -2.87 -21.84 -2.94
N SER A 54 -3.99 -22.34 -2.45
CA SER A 54 -4.28 -22.42 -1.03
C SER A 54 -3.25 -23.33 -0.33
N PRO A 55 -2.80 -22.97 0.89
CA PRO A 55 -3.26 -21.83 1.70
C PRO A 55 -2.45 -20.54 1.52
N ASP A 56 -1.23 -20.61 1.00
CA ASP A 56 -0.21 -19.57 1.22
C ASP A 56 0.71 -19.31 0.02
N LYS A 57 0.40 -19.89 -1.13
CA LYS A 57 1.20 -19.70 -2.34
C LYS A 57 0.56 -18.65 -3.24
N GLY A 58 1.40 -17.76 -3.74
CA GLY A 58 0.96 -16.64 -4.54
C GLY A 58 2.00 -16.22 -5.57
N ARG A 59 1.53 -15.73 -6.70
CA ARG A 59 2.35 -15.03 -7.68
C ARG A 59 1.59 -13.86 -8.26
N ILE A 60 2.27 -12.73 -8.42
CA ILE A 60 1.75 -11.55 -9.12
C ILE A 60 2.82 -11.10 -10.09
N ASP A 61 2.45 -11.04 -11.37
CA ASP A 61 3.26 -10.43 -12.40
C ASP A 61 2.66 -9.07 -12.76
N LEU A 62 3.50 -8.03 -12.84
CA LEU A 62 3.12 -6.67 -13.18
C LEU A 62 4.01 -6.19 -14.34
N THR A 63 3.37 -5.85 -15.44
CA THR A 63 3.99 -5.21 -16.60
C THR A 63 3.51 -3.77 -16.71
N PRO A 64 4.37 -2.81 -17.06
CA PRO A 64 3.96 -1.44 -17.32
C PRO A 64 3.06 -1.40 -18.57
N ASP A 65 1.89 -0.76 -18.47
CA ASP A 65 0.99 -0.57 -19.61
C ASP A 65 1.14 0.85 -20.15
N LYS A 66 2.05 1.01 -21.11
CA LYS A 66 2.44 2.30 -21.69
C LYS A 66 1.36 2.91 -22.60
N ASP A 67 0.41 2.12 -23.09
CA ASP A 67 -0.62 2.62 -24.00
C ASP A 67 -1.76 3.27 -23.22
N LYS A 68 -1.97 2.86 -21.97
CA LYS A 68 -3.05 3.37 -21.10
C LYS A 68 -2.65 4.52 -20.18
N ILE A 69 -1.38 4.91 -20.11
CA ILE A 69 -0.95 6.03 -19.25
C ILE A 69 -1.44 7.39 -19.78
N ALA A 70 -1.66 7.53 -21.08
CA ALA A 70 -2.21 8.77 -21.66
C ALA A 70 -3.71 8.95 -21.38
N SER A 71 -4.41 7.85 -21.03
CA SER A 71 -5.85 7.81 -20.81
C SER A 71 -6.23 7.58 -19.34
N ILE A 72 -5.38 8.01 -18.40
CA ILE A 72 -5.75 7.93 -16.99
C ILE A 72 -6.83 8.96 -16.70
N GLU A 73 -7.94 8.47 -16.14
CA GLU A 73 -9.09 9.28 -15.78
C GLU A 73 -8.81 10.16 -14.56
N ASP A 74 -9.43 11.36 -14.57
CA ASP A 74 -9.52 12.23 -13.40
C ASP A 74 -10.32 11.53 -12.31
N ARG A 75 -9.94 11.75 -11.04
CA ARG A 75 -10.63 11.12 -9.91
C ARG A 75 -10.93 12.09 -8.80
N LYS A 76 -12.03 11.85 -8.11
CA LYS A 76 -12.33 12.53 -6.85
C LYS A 76 -11.39 12.01 -5.77
N HIS A 77 -10.72 12.93 -5.08
CA HIS A 77 -9.93 12.62 -3.90
C HIS A 77 -10.83 11.96 -2.85
N TRP A 78 -10.32 10.89 -2.25
CA TRP A 78 -11.11 9.98 -1.42
C TRP A 78 -11.70 10.63 -0.17
N GLU A 79 -11.01 11.62 0.40
CA GLU A 79 -11.43 12.32 1.62
C GLU A 79 -12.35 13.51 1.37
N ASN A 80 -11.91 14.49 0.55
CA ASN A 80 -12.62 15.75 0.36
C ASN A 80 -13.48 15.81 -0.92
N GLY A 81 -13.46 14.77 -1.75
CA GLY A 81 -14.24 14.70 -3.00
C GLY A 81 -13.78 15.62 -4.12
N GLN A 82 -12.69 16.37 -3.95
CA GLN A 82 -12.15 17.28 -4.97
C GLN A 82 -11.70 16.50 -6.20
N LEU A 83 -12.06 16.98 -7.40
CA LEU A 83 -11.57 16.38 -8.64
C LEU A 83 -10.07 16.66 -8.82
N VAL A 84 -9.29 15.60 -9.03
CA VAL A 84 -7.84 15.64 -9.23
C VAL A 84 -7.53 15.06 -10.60
N LYS A 85 -6.73 15.83 -11.35
CA LYS A 85 -6.19 15.42 -12.66
C LYS A 85 -4.85 14.75 -12.47
N PHE A 86 -4.62 13.63 -13.12
CA PHE A 86 -3.38 12.88 -12.99
C PHE A 86 -2.55 12.89 -14.26
N LYS A 87 -1.24 13.05 -14.10
CA LYS A 87 -0.28 12.70 -15.15
C LYS A 87 -0.02 11.19 -15.07
N GLY A 88 -0.38 10.47 -16.12
CA GLY A 88 -0.07 9.04 -16.17
C GLY A 88 1.41 8.78 -16.44
N VAL A 89 1.95 7.79 -15.73
CA VAL A 89 3.31 7.30 -15.93
C VAL A 89 3.31 5.77 -15.92
N ALA A 90 4.28 5.17 -16.60
CA ALA A 90 4.43 3.73 -16.60
C ALA A 90 4.71 3.23 -15.17
N GLY A 91 3.95 2.24 -14.71
CA GLY A 91 4.26 1.56 -13.46
C GLY A 91 5.58 0.78 -13.54
N PRO A 92 6.15 0.35 -12.41
CA PRO A 92 7.33 -0.50 -12.42
C PRO A 92 6.99 -1.89 -12.99
N ALA A 93 7.98 -2.55 -13.60
CA ALA A 93 7.89 -3.94 -13.97
C ALA A 93 8.31 -4.78 -12.76
N GLU A 94 7.36 -5.48 -12.14
CA GLU A 94 7.56 -6.16 -10.86
C GLU A 94 7.03 -7.59 -10.93
N ARG A 95 7.66 -8.50 -10.20
CA ARG A 95 7.10 -9.83 -9.96
C ARG A 95 7.20 -10.17 -8.49
N TRP A 96 6.15 -10.79 -7.96
CA TRP A 96 6.08 -11.23 -6.58
C TRP A 96 5.82 -12.71 -6.58
N TYR A 97 6.61 -13.44 -5.80
CA TYR A 97 6.51 -14.88 -5.62
C TYR A 97 6.40 -15.16 -4.14
N CYS A 98 5.48 -16.04 -3.75
CA CYS A 98 5.33 -16.54 -2.40
C CYS A 98 5.14 -18.04 -2.47
N ASP A 99 6.07 -18.81 -1.90
CA ASP A 99 6.00 -20.27 -1.86
C ASP A 99 5.42 -20.84 -0.55
N GLY A 100 4.89 -19.95 0.30
CA GLY A 100 4.35 -20.25 1.64
C GLY A 100 5.35 -20.03 2.78
N GLN A 101 6.65 -19.92 2.47
CA GLN A 101 7.71 -19.67 3.46
C GLN A 101 8.50 -18.40 3.15
N LEU A 102 8.67 -18.09 1.87
CA LEU A 102 9.50 -17.00 1.38
C LEU A 102 8.72 -16.14 0.40
N VAL A 103 8.74 -14.83 0.63
CA VAL A 103 8.31 -13.84 -0.35
C VAL A 103 9.54 -13.34 -1.12
N THR A 104 9.51 -13.45 -2.44
CA THR A 104 10.51 -12.85 -3.34
C THR A 104 9.87 -11.75 -4.16
N GLN A 105 10.31 -10.51 -3.95
CA GLN A 105 9.95 -9.35 -4.77
C GLN A 105 11.06 -9.11 -5.80
N VAL A 106 10.72 -9.11 -7.07
CA VAL A 106 11.63 -8.92 -8.20
C VAL A 106 11.39 -7.56 -8.82
N ASP A 107 12.40 -6.71 -8.82
CA ASP A 107 12.49 -5.53 -9.68
C ASP A 107 13.13 -5.96 -11.00
N VAL A 108 12.31 -6.01 -12.06
CA VAL A 108 12.74 -6.48 -13.38
C VAL A 108 13.72 -5.51 -14.03
N ASN A 109 13.55 -4.21 -13.79
CA ASN A 109 14.38 -3.18 -14.41
C ASN A 109 15.77 -3.13 -13.77
N GLN A 110 15.83 -3.25 -12.44
CA GLN A 110 17.10 -3.24 -11.69
C GLN A 110 17.80 -4.61 -11.67
N LYS A 111 17.17 -5.65 -12.21
CA LYS A 111 17.63 -7.05 -12.09
C LYS A 111 17.97 -7.43 -10.65
N GLN A 112 17.09 -7.05 -9.72
CA GLN A 112 17.25 -7.32 -8.29
C GLN A 112 16.07 -8.12 -7.77
N ALA A 113 16.33 -9.14 -6.94
CA ALA A 113 15.32 -9.91 -6.25
C ALA A 113 15.53 -9.80 -4.73
N THR A 114 14.56 -9.21 -4.04
CA THR A 114 14.55 -9.09 -2.59
C THR A 114 13.80 -10.26 -1.98
N ARG A 115 14.46 -11.01 -1.09
CA ARG A 115 13.92 -12.18 -0.39
C ARG A 115 13.60 -11.84 1.06
N MET A 116 12.40 -12.22 1.50
CA MET A 116 11.89 -11.98 2.86
C MET A 116 11.25 -13.26 3.38
N LEU A 117 11.76 -13.75 4.51
CA LEU A 117 11.24 -14.94 5.16
C LEU A 117 9.93 -14.60 5.88
N LEU A 118 8.89 -15.41 5.68
CA LEU A 118 7.67 -15.31 6.44
C LEU A 118 7.90 -15.90 7.84
N PRO A 119 7.58 -15.17 8.92
CA PRO A 119 7.62 -15.73 10.27
C PRO A 119 6.80 -17.01 10.34
N LYS A 120 7.25 -18.02 11.08
CA LYS A 120 6.55 -19.33 11.17
C LYS A 120 5.09 -19.18 11.57
N GLN A 121 4.77 -18.21 12.43
CA GLN A 121 3.38 -17.96 12.82
C GLN A 121 2.48 -17.46 11.68
N ASN A 122 3.04 -16.92 10.59
CA ASN A 122 2.32 -16.36 9.44
C ASN A 122 2.35 -17.27 8.20
N GLN A 123 2.76 -18.53 8.35
CA GLN A 123 2.81 -19.52 7.26
C GLN A 123 1.53 -20.36 7.22
N GLY A 124 1.26 -21.03 6.10
CA GLY A 124 0.08 -21.87 5.95
C GLY A 124 -1.22 -21.08 6.06
N ALA A 125 -2.22 -21.63 6.76
CA ALA A 125 -3.50 -20.96 6.97
C ALA A 125 -3.38 -19.60 7.69
N ASN A 126 -2.28 -19.35 8.40
CA ASN A 126 -2.06 -18.12 9.15
C ASN A 126 -1.53 -16.96 8.28
N ILE A 127 -1.20 -17.20 7.01
CA ILE A 127 -0.88 -16.13 6.04
C ILE A 127 -2.02 -15.10 5.95
N ILE A 128 -3.24 -15.53 6.29
CA ILE A 128 -4.43 -14.71 6.37
C ILE A 128 -4.35 -13.60 7.42
N ASP A 129 -3.39 -13.68 8.35
CA ASP A 129 -3.12 -12.65 9.35
C ASP A 129 -2.06 -11.63 8.90
N GLY A 130 -1.53 -11.77 7.68
CA GLY A 130 -0.63 -10.80 7.07
C GLY A 130 -1.31 -9.48 6.67
N PRO A 131 -0.52 -8.46 6.26
CA PRO A 131 -0.97 -7.11 5.95
C PRO A 131 -2.10 -7.01 4.94
N LEU A 132 -2.06 -7.85 3.92
CA LEU A 132 -3.09 -7.92 2.89
C LEU A 132 -3.37 -9.38 2.66
N PRO A 133 -4.22 -9.98 3.50
CA PRO A 133 -4.69 -11.31 3.21
C PRO A 133 -5.60 -11.14 2.00
N PHE A 134 -5.19 -11.68 0.85
CA PHE A 134 -6.13 -11.95 -0.22
C PHE A 134 -7.26 -12.73 0.45
N LEU A 135 -8.45 -12.12 0.49
CA LEU A 135 -9.56 -12.42 1.41
C LEU A 135 -10.26 -13.76 1.09
N PHE A 136 -9.47 -14.77 0.76
CA PHE A 136 -9.92 -16.11 0.57
C PHE A 136 -9.80 -16.86 1.90
N GLY A 137 -10.95 -17.25 2.46
CA GLY A 137 -11.01 -18.08 3.66
C GLY A 137 -10.93 -17.34 4.99
N MET A 138 -11.16 -16.02 5.04
CA MET A 138 -11.24 -15.31 6.32
C MET A 138 -12.57 -15.64 6.99
N PRO A 139 -12.57 -16.19 8.22
CA PRO A 139 -13.81 -16.43 8.93
C PRO A 139 -14.57 -15.13 9.14
N ALA A 140 -15.87 -15.13 8.90
CA ALA A 140 -16.72 -13.95 8.97
C ALA A 140 -16.66 -13.30 10.37
N GLN A 141 -16.63 -14.14 11.42
CA GLN A 141 -16.45 -13.69 12.81
C GLN A 141 -15.08 -13.04 13.05
N LYS A 142 -14.02 -13.54 12.43
CA LYS A 142 -12.69 -12.94 12.54
C LYS A 142 -12.63 -11.60 11.80
N ALA A 143 -13.29 -11.52 10.63
CA ALA A 143 -13.40 -10.29 9.86
C ALA A 143 -14.04 -9.14 10.67
N ILE A 144 -15.17 -9.37 11.35
CA ILE A 144 -15.84 -8.33 12.16
C ILE A 144 -15.08 -7.98 13.45
N GLN A 145 -14.15 -8.82 13.90
CA GLN A 145 -13.27 -8.53 15.04
C GLN A 145 -12.02 -7.73 14.62
N ARG A 146 -11.57 -7.91 13.38
CA ARG A 146 -10.36 -7.29 12.83
C ARG A 146 -10.63 -5.96 12.14
N TYR A 147 -11.84 -5.75 11.61
CA TYR A 147 -12.22 -4.57 10.84
C TYR A 147 -13.55 -3.97 11.31
N ASP A 148 -13.66 -2.64 11.24
CA ASP A 148 -14.96 -1.97 11.14
C ASP A 148 -15.45 -2.10 9.69
N LEU A 149 -16.52 -2.88 9.50
CA LEU A 149 -17.06 -3.23 8.19
C LEU A 149 -18.36 -2.49 7.91
N ASP A 150 -18.48 -1.93 6.70
CA ASP A 150 -19.68 -1.27 6.19
C ASP A 150 -20.06 -1.81 4.81
N LEU A 151 -21.33 -2.15 4.61
CA LEU A 151 -21.86 -2.58 3.31
C LEU A 151 -22.28 -1.33 2.53
N LYS A 152 -21.39 -0.83 1.66
CA LYS A 152 -21.63 0.40 0.89
C LYS A 152 -22.74 0.24 -0.14
N SER A 153 -22.85 -0.95 -0.73
CA SER A 153 -23.87 -1.26 -1.73
C SER A 153 -24.04 -2.75 -1.91
N LEU A 154 -25.27 -3.19 -2.12
CA LEU A 154 -25.60 -4.50 -2.66
C LEU A 154 -26.49 -4.28 -3.88
N ASN A 155 -25.98 -4.57 -5.07
CA ASN A 155 -26.68 -4.36 -6.33
C ASN A 155 -26.97 -5.71 -6.99
N GLU A 156 -28.19 -6.18 -6.80
CA GLU A 156 -28.69 -7.45 -7.33
C GLU A 156 -28.69 -7.49 -8.87
N LYS A 157 -28.97 -6.37 -9.54
CA LYS A 157 -28.97 -6.28 -11.01
C LYS A 157 -27.59 -6.55 -11.59
N THR A 158 -26.57 -5.95 -10.99
CA THR A 158 -25.16 -6.15 -11.41
C THR A 158 -24.53 -7.41 -10.81
N GLY A 159 -25.15 -8.00 -9.78
CA GLY A 159 -24.57 -9.08 -8.99
C GLY A 159 -23.30 -8.66 -8.25
N LYS A 160 -23.24 -7.43 -7.72
CA LYS A 160 -22.07 -6.88 -7.03
C LYS A 160 -22.39 -6.40 -5.63
N ALA A 161 -21.49 -6.66 -4.69
CA ALA A 161 -21.49 -6.11 -3.35
C ALA A 161 -20.21 -5.31 -3.10
N THR A 162 -20.31 -4.17 -2.42
CA THR A 162 -19.15 -3.34 -2.06
C THR A 162 -19.05 -3.28 -0.55
N ILE A 163 -17.95 -3.78 -0.01
CA ILE A 163 -17.65 -3.77 1.42
C ILE A 163 -16.52 -2.77 1.66
N ARG A 164 -16.72 -1.86 2.60
CA ARG A 164 -15.68 -1.00 3.15
C ARG A 164 -15.14 -1.64 4.43
N ALA A 165 -13.83 -1.71 4.55
CA ALA A 165 -13.12 -2.22 5.71
C ALA A 165 -12.13 -1.19 6.24
N THR A 166 -12.28 -0.81 7.51
CA THR A 166 -11.32 0.01 8.24
C THR A 166 -10.64 -0.87 9.29
N PRO A 167 -9.30 -1.01 9.26
CA PRO A 167 -8.60 -1.89 10.20
C PRO A 167 -8.73 -1.41 11.64
N LEU A 168 -9.02 -2.35 12.54
CA LEU A 168 -9.03 -2.13 13.99
C LEU A 168 -7.68 -2.49 14.62
N TRP A 169 -6.89 -3.35 13.95
CA TRP A 169 -5.60 -3.82 14.45
C TRP A 169 -4.47 -2.90 13.96
N PRO A 170 -3.52 -2.52 14.84
CA PRO A 170 -2.40 -1.64 14.46
C PRO A 170 -1.55 -2.19 13.34
N ALA A 171 -1.33 -3.51 13.30
CA ALA A 171 -0.55 -4.18 12.26
C ALA A 171 -1.14 -3.95 10.86
N ASP A 172 -2.47 -3.92 10.72
CA ASP A 172 -3.13 -3.64 9.46
C ASP A 172 -3.15 -2.15 9.15
N ALA A 173 -3.45 -1.32 10.17
CA ALA A 173 -3.49 0.13 10.06
C ALA A 173 -2.14 0.76 9.64
N ALA A 174 -1.03 0.07 9.93
CA ALA A 174 0.30 0.44 9.44
C ALA A 174 0.46 0.30 7.92
N ASN A 175 -0.40 -0.47 7.25
CA ASN A 175 -0.32 -0.76 5.82
C ASN A 175 -1.34 0.03 4.99
N TYR A 176 -2.53 0.26 5.53
CA TYR A 176 -3.58 1.09 4.94
C TYR A 176 -4.55 1.56 6.02
N GLN A 177 -5.22 2.69 5.79
CA GLN A 177 -6.28 3.16 6.69
C GLN A 177 -7.69 2.76 6.22
N LEU A 178 -7.81 2.35 4.96
CA LEU A 178 -9.06 2.00 4.32
C LEU A 178 -8.86 0.98 3.21
N ALA A 179 -9.71 -0.04 3.19
CA ALA A 179 -9.89 -0.92 2.06
C ALA A 179 -11.35 -0.90 1.59
N GLU A 180 -11.57 -0.94 0.29
CA GLU A 180 -12.88 -1.18 -0.33
C GLU A 180 -12.76 -2.39 -1.26
N ILE A 181 -13.68 -3.32 -1.11
CA ILE A 181 -13.69 -4.59 -1.85
C ILE A 181 -15.01 -4.70 -2.59
N ILE A 182 -14.93 -4.90 -3.90
CA ILE A 182 -16.09 -5.21 -4.73
C ILE A 182 -16.08 -6.72 -5.00
N LEU A 183 -17.13 -7.39 -4.54
CA LEU A 183 -17.36 -8.82 -4.70
C LEU A 183 -18.42 -9.09 -5.75
N ASP A 184 -18.21 -10.15 -6.51
CA ASP A 184 -19.26 -10.81 -7.27
C ASP A 184 -20.16 -11.62 -6.34
N THR A 185 -21.45 -11.35 -6.28
CA THR A 185 -22.36 -11.98 -5.31
C THR A 185 -22.77 -13.41 -5.68
N LYS A 186 -22.42 -13.88 -6.89
CA LYS A 186 -22.67 -15.26 -7.32
C LYS A 186 -21.47 -16.14 -7.03
N THR A 187 -20.27 -15.65 -7.34
CA THR A 187 -19.03 -16.43 -7.20
C THR A 187 -18.26 -16.14 -5.92
N PHE A 188 -18.52 -14.98 -5.29
CA PHE A 188 -17.79 -14.43 -4.14
C PHE A 188 -16.29 -14.21 -4.40
N LEU A 189 -15.93 -14.03 -5.67
CA LEU A 189 -14.60 -13.61 -6.05
C LEU A 189 -14.52 -12.07 -6.12
N PRO A 190 -13.41 -11.47 -5.70
CA PRO A 190 -13.23 -10.03 -5.81
C PRO A 190 -13.09 -9.63 -7.28
N SER A 191 -13.84 -8.61 -7.70
CA SER A 191 -13.65 -7.95 -9.00
C SER A 191 -12.78 -6.71 -8.89
N ALA A 192 -12.75 -6.05 -7.73
CA ALA A 192 -11.84 -4.94 -7.48
C ALA A 192 -11.51 -4.81 -5.99
N VAL A 193 -10.31 -4.30 -5.70
CA VAL A 193 -9.87 -3.91 -4.36
C VAL A 193 -9.23 -2.53 -4.46
N ARG A 194 -9.64 -1.62 -3.58
CA ARG A 194 -9.08 -0.28 -3.46
C ARG A 194 -8.52 -0.10 -2.06
N LEU A 195 -7.34 0.50 -1.96
CA LEU A 195 -6.62 0.70 -0.71
C LEU A 195 -6.19 2.16 -0.61
N ILE A 196 -6.39 2.76 0.56
CA ILE A 196 -5.85 4.08 0.89
C ILE A 196 -4.70 3.90 1.87
N ASP A 197 -3.54 4.45 1.54
CA ASP A 197 -2.37 4.36 2.40
C ASP A 197 -2.62 5.06 3.77
N PRO A 198 -1.82 4.76 4.81
CA PRO A 198 -2.05 5.30 6.14
C PRO A 198 -2.04 6.83 6.20
N ALA A 199 -1.30 7.48 5.30
CA ALA A 199 -1.21 8.93 5.21
C ALA A 199 -2.37 9.58 4.44
N GLY A 200 -3.16 8.80 3.69
CA GLY A 200 -4.25 9.34 2.86
C GLY A 200 -3.77 10.00 1.57
N THR A 201 -2.51 9.84 1.24
CA THR A 201 -1.85 10.51 0.10
C THR A 201 -1.83 9.64 -1.14
N LYS A 202 -2.04 8.32 -0.99
CA LYS A 202 -1.99 7.37 -2.08
C LYS A 202 -3.19 6.44 -2.06
N GLU A 203 -3.68 6.18 -3.26
CA GLU A 203 -4.72 5.20 -3.51
C GLU A 203 -4.19 4.13 -4.47
N THR A 204 -4.28 2.86 -4.08
CA THR A 204 -3.96 1.73 -4.94
C THR A 204 -5.24 0.99 -5.31
N VAL A 205 -5.47 0.76 -6.59
CA VAL A 205 -6.66 0.05 -7.10
C VAL A 205 -6.21 -1.15 -7.90
N PHE A 206 -6.72 -2.32 -7.51
CA PHE A 206 -6.63 -3.55 -8.26
C PHE A 206 -7.99 -3.86 -8.88
N VAL A 207 -8.01 -4.23 -10.16
CA VAL A 207 -9.18 -4.76 -10.85
C VAL A 207 -8.83 -6.14 -11.39
N PHE A 208 -9.68 -7.12 -11.15
CA PHE A 208 -9.47 -8.52 -11.52
C PHE A 208 -10.40 -8.93 -12.65
N GLY A 209 -9.89 -9.72 -13.58
CA GLY A 209 -10.61 -10.23 -14.75
C GLY A 209 -10.21 -11.65 -15.09
N ASP A 210 -10.99 -12.29 -15.96
CA ASP A 210 -10.72 -13.63 -16.49
C ASP A 210 -10.39 -14.69 -15.42
N LEU A 211 -11.15 -14.62 -14.32
CA LEU A 211 -10.94 -15.45 -13.14
C LEU A 211 -11.27 -16.92 -13.42
N LYS A 212 -10.30 -17.80 -13.18
CA LYS A 212 -10.48 -19.25 -13.27
C LYS A 212 -10.25 -19.88 -11.91
N LYS A 213 -11.33 -20.42 -11.34
CA LYS A 213 -11.33 -21.12 -10.05
C LYS A 213 -11.10 -22.62 -10.27
N ASN A 214 -10.13 -23.18 -9.55
CA ASN A 214 -9.82 -24.62 -9.54
C ASN A 214 -9.58 -25.22 -10.94
N SER A 215 -8.94 -24.46 -11.85
CA SER A 215 -8.54 -24.96 -13.16
C SER A 215 -7.52 -26.10 -13.03
N ARG A 216 -7.61 -27.10 -13.92
CA ARG A 216 -6.73 -28.28 -13.91
C ARG A 216 -5.28 -27.96 -14.32
N SER A 217 -5.08 -26.93 -15.15
CA SER A 217 -3.77 -26.43 -15.57
C SER A 217 -3.68 -24.98 -15.12
N LEU A 218 -3.00 -24.73 -14.00
CA LEU A 218 -2.77 -23.38 -13.49
C LEU A 218 -1.73 -22.62 -14.33
N LEU A 219 -0.88 -23.37 -15.04
CA LEU A 219 0.34 -22.84 -15.66
C LEU A 219 0.59 -23.60 -16.96
N PRO A 220 1.03 -22.92 -18.02
CA PRO A 220 1.51 -23.60 -19.20
C PRO A 220 2.63 -24.60 -18.87
N ASP A 221 2.57 -25.81 -19.44
CA ASP A 221 3.55 -26.89 -19.20
C ASP A 221 5.00 -26.51 -19.55
N TRP A 222 5.22 -25.41 -20.30
CA TRP A 222 6.54 -24.88 -20.64
C TRP A 222 7.23 -24.09 -19.50
N LEU A 223 6.54 -23.81 -18.39
CA LEU A 223 7.10 -23.09 -17.23
C LEU A 223 7.97 -23.95 -16.28
N GLY A 224 8.47 -25.11 -16.75
CA GLY A 224 9.25 -26.10 -15.98
C GLY A 224 9.82 -25.59 -14.65
N GLY A 225 9.30 -26.09 -13.52
CA GLY A 225 9.69 -25.67 -12.17
C GLY A 225 8.51 -25.28 -11.28
N ASN A 226 8.80 -24.83 -10.05
CA ASN A 226 7.76 -24.36 -9.12
C ASN A 226 7.37 -22.90 -9.47
N PRO A 227 6.13 -22.64 -9.92
CA PRO A 227 5.67 -21.31 -10.34
C PRO A 227 5.67 -20.23 -9.27
N PHE A 228 5.66 -20.66 -8.00
CA PHE A 228 5.61 -19.80 -6.83
C PHE A 228 6.99 -19.50 -6.26
N LYS A 229 8.05 -19.97 -6.93
CA LYS A 229 9.44 -19.78 -6.54
C LYS A 229 10.21 -19.08 -7.64
N PHE A 230 11.05 -18.14 -7.25
CA PHE A 230 11.93 -17.42 -8.17
C PHE A 230 13.32 -18.06 -8.21
N GLU A 231 13.75 -18.52 -9.39
CA GLU A 231 15.00 -19.28 -9.59
C GLU A 231 15.97 -18.68 -10.62
N ASP A 232 15.69 -17.49 -11.16
CA ASP A 232 16.57 -16.84 -12.15
C ASP A 232 17.85 -16.31 -11.49
N ARG A 233 18.98 -16.96 -11.82
CA ARG A 233 20.31 -16.65 -11.28
C ARG A 233 20.94 -15.37 -11.85
N SER A 234 20.35 -14.77 -12.88
CA SER A 234 20.84 -13.53 -13.48
C SER A 234 20.51 -12.28 -12.65
N TYR A 235 19.70 -12.43 -11.60
CA TYR A 235 19.29 -11.35 -10.71
C TYR A 235 20.16 -11.28 -9.46
N LYS A 236 20.51 -10.06 -9.04
CA LYS A 236 21.15 -9.82 -7.75
C LYS A 236 20.16 -10.15 -6.63
N ILE A 237 20.46 -11.17 -5.83
CA ILE A 237 19.65 -11.50 -4.65
C ILE A 237 20.05 -10.58 -3.49
N VAL A 238 19.05 -9.94 -2.87
CA VAL A 238 19.21 -9.23 -1.61
C VAL A 238 18.28 -9.89 -0.59
N THR A 239 18.85 -10.38 0.50
CA THR A 239 18.05 -10.97 1.58
C THR A 239 17.81 -9.89 2.62
N LYS A 240 16.55 -9.59 2.92
CA LYS A 240 16.20 -8.87 4.14
C LYS A 240 15.97 -9.94 5.19
N ALA A 241 16.93 -10.10 6.10
CA ALA A 241 16.71 -10.94 7.27
C ALA A 241 15.50 -10.39 8.04
N ALA A 242 14.69 -11.27 8.63
CA ALA A 242 13.63 -10.86 9.54
C ALA A 242 14.19 -10.18 10.83
N ASP A 243 15.52 -10.21 11.01
CA ASP A 243 16.20 -10.02 12.30
C ASP A 243 17.24 -8.88 12.34
N GLU A 244 17.28 -7.96 11.38
CA GLU A 244 18.06 -6.72 11.54
C GLU A 244 17.28 -5.65 12.32
N GLU A 245 16.81 -6.02 13.53
CA GLU A 245 16.61 -5.11 14.67
C GLU A 245 16.40 -5.93 15.97
N ARG A 246 17.47 -6.59 16.44
CA ARG A 246 17.59 -6.87 17.87
C ARG A 246 18.05 -5.58 18.54
N ALA A 247 17.14 -4.68 18.86
CA ALA A 247 17.39 -3.66 19.87
C ALA A 247 16.97 -4.22 21.23
N GLU A 248 17.96 -4.74 21.97
CA GLU A 248 18.11 -4.47 23.41
C GLU A 248 16.85 -4.40 24.28
N GLN A 249 16.01 -5.45 24.33
CA GLN A 249 15.02 -5.58 25.41
C GLN A 249 14.45 -6.98 25.59
N LEU A 250 15.31 -7.99 25.67
CA LEU A 250 14.92 -9.30 26.21
C LEU A 250 16.02 -9.80 27.15
N ASP A 251 16.15 -9.08 28.28
CA ASP A 251 16.69 -9.65 29.52
C ASP A 251 15.91 -9.12 30.75
N ARG A 252 14.60 -8.89 30.58
CA ARG A 252 13.68 -8.61 31.69
C ARG A 252 12.52 -9.61 31.66
N PRO A 253 12.22 -10.29 32.78
CA PRO A 253 11.10 -11.20 32.88
C PRO A 253 9.82 -10.38 33.03
N ASN A 254 9.15 -10.13 31.89
CA ASN A 254 7.79 -9.62 31.67
C ASN A 254 7.80 -8.53 30.59
N GLY A 255 7.60 -8.91 29.32
CA GLY A 255 7.54 -7.99 28.18
C GLY A 255 6.57 -8.47 27.10
N LYS A 256 5.69 -7.56 26.66
CA LYS A 256 4.59 -7.77 25.71
C LYS A 256 5.05 -8.12 24.30
N ILE A 257 4.19 -8.86 23.59
CA ILE A 257 4.34 -9.31 22.20
C ILE A 257 4.36 -8.09 21.24
N ILE A 258 5.38 -8.01 20.38
CA ILE A 258 5.41 -7.15 19.18
C ILE A 258 5.42 -8.07 17.95
N GLN A 259 4.48 -7.86 17.03
CA GLN A 259 4.34 -8.63 15.79
C GLN A 259 5.01 -7.93 14.60
N ALA A 260 5.61 -8.74 13.73
CA ALA A 260 6.29 -8.32 12.51
C ALA A 260 5.33 -7.66 11.51
N SER A 261 5.63 -6.43 11.12
CA SER A 261 5.00 -5.74 9.99
C SER A 261 5.44 -6.37 8.68
N GLY A 262 4.52 -7.07 8.02
CA GLY A 262 4.77 -7.64 6.70
C GLY A 262 5.10 -6.55 5.68
N VAL A 263 6.24 -6.74 5.03
CA VAL A 263 6.69 -6.25 3.71
C VAL A 263 5.87 -5.10 3.09
N ARG A 264 6.25 -3.87 3.43
CA ARG A 264 6.56 -2.82 2.45
C ARG A 264 7.63 -1.88 3.01
N PRO A 265 8.91 -2.07 2.69
CA PRO A 265 9.84 -0.95 2.70
C PRO A 265 9.56 -0.11 1.44
N PRO A 266 9.37 1.21 1.53
CA PRO A 266 9.43 2.05 0.34
C PRO A 266 10.80 1.80 -0.30
N LEU A 267 10.84 1.64 -1.63
CA LEU A 267 12.08 1.75 -2.39
C LEU A 267 12.76 3.06 -1.95
N LYS A 268 13.94 2.96 -1.33
CA LYS A 268 14.79 4.13 -1.07
C LYS A 268 15.04 4.82 -2.42
N PRO A 269 15.00 6.16 -2.50
CA PRO A 269 15.64 6.88 -3.60
C PRO A 269 17.12 6.50 -3.60
N SER A 270 17.63 6.05 -4.75
CA SER A 270 19.05 5.77 -4.93
C SER A 270 19.87 7.04 -4.68
N ALA A 271 20.78 7.00 -3.72
CA ALA A 271 21.89 7.93 -3.59
C ALA A 271 23.16 7.16 -3.95
N GLU A 272 23.88 7.58 -4.99
CA GLU A 272 25.33 7.38 -5.12
C GLU A 272 25.90 8.30 -6.22
N GLY A 273 26.77 9.23 -5.80
CA GLY A 273 27.85 9.81 -6.62
C GLY A 273 29.02 8.82 -6.69
N THR A 274 29.93 8.87 -7.66
CA THR A 274 31.03 9.85 -7.85
C THR A 274 31.67 9.56 -9.22
N GLY A 275 32.25 10.45 -10.02
CA GLY A 275 32.43 11.89 -10.01
C GLY A 275 33.24 12.27 -11.28
N LYS A 276 33.00 13.46 -11.83
CA LYS A 276 33.98 14.37 -12.46
C LYS A 276 33.26 15.61 -13.03
N THR A 277 33.67 16.76 -12.49
CA THR A 277 33.63 18.14 -13.05
C THR A 277 32.29 18.73 -13.56
N ALA A 278 31.85 19.77 -12.83
CA ALA A 278 30.94 20.90 -13.12
C ALA A 278 30.46 21.15 -14.59
N PRO A 279 29.27 21.77 -14.83
CA PRO A 279 28.69 22.84 -14.01
C PRO A 279 27.25 22.64 -13.53
N ALA A 280 26.91 23.45 -12.52
CA ALA A 280 25.63 23.55 -11.85
C ALA A 280 24.50 23.89 -12.84
N ASN A 281 23.65 22.91 -13.18
CA ASN A 281 22.29 23.13 -13.72
C ASN A 281 21.42 21.85 -13.77
N GLY A 282 21.64 20.87 -12.87
CA GLY A 282 20.96 19.56 -12.91
C GLY A 282 19.77 19.39 -11.96
N ALA A 283 19.64 20.20 -10.90
CA ALA A 283 18.62 20.02 -9.88
C ALA A 283 17.22 20.55 -10.27
N LYS A 284 17.13 21.36 -11.34
CA LYS A 284 15.85 21.91 -11.83
C LYS A 284 15.00 20.93 -12.65
N SER A 285 15.49 19.71 -12.95
CA SER A 285 14.87 18.84 -13.98
C SER A 285 14.05 17.64 -13.47
N LYS A 286 13.88 17.45 -12.16
CA LYS A 286 13.02 16.37 -11.60
C LYS A 286 12.01 16.81 -10.53
N LEU A 287 11.70 18.11 -10.50
CA LEU A 287 10.68 18.70 -9.62
C LEU A 287 9.63 19.54 -10.39
N SER A 288 9.64 19.49 -11.73
CA SER A 288 8.86 20.38 -12.61
C SER A 288 7.58 19.75 -13.16
N THR A 289 6.61 19.44 -12.30
CA THR A 289 5.20 19.25 -12.73
C THR A 289 4.20 20.03 -11.88
N LEU A 290 4.66 20.89 -11.00
CA LEU A 290 3.86 21.97 -10.44
C LEU A 290 3.93 23.17 -11.40
N PRO A 291 2.84 23.93 -11.60
CA PRO A 291 2.95 25.26 -12.21
C PRO A 291 4.07 26.03 -11.49
N PRO A 292 4.91 26.79 -12.21
CA PRO A 292 5.93 27.61 -11.56
C PRO A 292 5.29 28.46 -10.46
N ASP A 293 6.02 28.62 -9.36
CA ASP A 293 5.60 29.41 -8.20
C ASP A 293 4.36 28.86 -7.48
N THR A 294 4.18 27.54 -7.36
CA THR A 294 3.08 26.96 -6.56
C THR A 294 3.56 26.06 -5.41
N VAL A 295 2.95 26.24 -4.24
CA VAL A 295 3.30 25.49 -3.03
C VAL A 295 2.86 24.01 -3.18
N PRO A 296 3.75 23.02 -2.99
CA PRO A 296 3.36 21.61 -3.01
C PRO A 296 2.49 21.25 -1.80
N SER A 297 1.69 20.18 -1.92
CA SER A 297 1.10 19.55 -0.74
C SER A 297 2.16 18.73 -0.02
N ILE A 298 2.36 19.00 1.26
CA ILE A 298 3.33 18.31 2.12
C ILE A 298 2.68 17.85 3.44
N ILE A 299 1.35 17.95 3.54
CA ILE A 299 0.56 17.44 4.67
C ILE A 299 0.79 15.94 4.81
N GLY A 300 0.95 15.46 6.04
CA GLY A 300 1.24 14.07 6.38
C GLY A 300 2.69 13.63 6.16
N MET A 301 3.55 14.48 5.56
CA MET A 301 4.98 14.16 5.42
C MET A 301 5.72 14.32 6.75
N ASP A 302 6.84 13.60 6.89
CA ASP A 302 7.82 13.91 7.93
C ASP A 302 8.40 15.31 7.73
N HIS A 303 8.55 16.06 8.83
CA HIS A 303 8.99 17.45 8.81
C HIS A 303 10.35 17.69 8.15
N ASN A 304 11.32 16.76 8.27
CA ASN A 304 12.64 16.94 7.68
C ASN A 304 12.55 16.86 6.16
N LYS A 305 11.81 15.86 5.67
CA LYS A 305 11.58 15.68 4.23
C LYS A 305 10.73 16.80 3.64
N ALA A 306 9.70 17.24 4.35
CA ALA A 306 8.88 18.38 3.96
C ALA A 306 9.72 19.67 3.82
N LYS A 307 10.60 19.92 4.79
CA LYS A 307 11.51 21.06 4.79
C LYS A 307 12.47 21.02 3.60
N GLU A 308 13.10 19.87 3.36
CA GLU A 308 14.01 19.67 2.23
C GLU A 308 13.35 19.97 0.88
N ILE A 309 12.13 19.45 0.66
CA ILE A 309 11.36 19.66 -0.57
C ILE A 309 11.05 21.15 -0.76
N LEU A 310 10.54 21.83 0.27
CA LEU A 310 10.16 23.24 0.18
C LEU A 310 11.35 24.15 -0.04
N GLN A 311 12.48 23.89 0.62
CA GLN A 311 13.72 24.65 0.43
C GLN A 311 14.31 24.44 -0.96
N THR A 312 14.22 23.22 -1.50
CA THR A 312 14.64 22.92 -2.88
C THR A 312 13.81 23.69 -3.92
N LEU A 313 12.55 23.97 -3.60
CA LEU A 313 11.65 24.81 -4.40
C LEU A 313 11.85 26.32 -4.16
N GLY A 314 12.81 26.70 -3.31
CA GLY A 314 13.15 28.08 -3.03
C GLY A 314 12.28 28.74 -1.96
N TYR A 315 11.45 27.98 -1.23
CA TYR A 315 10.64 28.51 -0.13
C TYR A 315 11.38 28.52 1.21
N LYS A 316 11.10 29.53 2.04
CA LYS A 316 11.46 29.51 3.47
C LYS A 316 10.46 28.64 4.22
N VAL A 317 10.92 27.94 5.25
CA VAL A 317 10.07 27.03 6.03
C VAL A 317 10.02 27.47 7.48
N LEU A 318 8.82 27.71 8.00
CA LEU A 318 8.58 28.04 9.41
C LEU A 318 7.85 26.88 10.08
N LEU A 319 8.47 26.22 11.06
CA LEU A 319 7.81 25.14 11.81
C LEU A 319 7.09 25.72 13.04
N LYS A 320 5.85 25.28 13.26
CA LYS A 320 5.01 25.61 14.42
C LYS A 320 4.53 24.33 15.08
N GLN A 321 4.24 24.44 16.37
CA GLN A 321 3.57 23.40 17.13
C GLN A 321 2.09 23.32 16.71
N GLY A 322 1.69 22.14 16.25
CA GLY A 322 0.31 21.80 15.93
C GLY A 322 -0.35 21.03 17.08
N SER A 323 -1.36 20.24 16.74
CA SER A 323 -2.12 19.44 17.70
C SER A 323 -1.28 18.37 18.40
N LEU A 324 -1.65 18.04 19.63
CA LEU A 324 -1.04 16.93 20.35
C LEU A 324 -1.42 15.59 19.71
N THR A 325 -0.47 14.66 19.61
CA THR A 325 -0.73 13.28 19.18
C THR A 325 -0.12 12.28 20.17
N ASN A 326 -0.88 11.21 20.44
CA ASN A 326 -0.39 10.04 21.19
C ASN A 326 0.12 8.94 20.25
N ARG A 327 0.18 9.22 18.95
CA ARG A 327 0.62 8.29 17.90
C ARG A 327 2.05 8.62 17.48
N GLU A 328 2.99 7.73 17.78
CA GLU A 328 4.40 7.93 17.46
C GLU A 328 4.62 8.12 15.96
N GLU A 329 3.87 7.39 15.12
CA GLU A 329 3.95 7.46 13.67
C GLU A 329 3.43 8.79 13.09
N GLN A 330 2.65 9.56 13.85
CA GLN A 330 2.19 10.91 13.47
C GLN A 330 3.05 12.01 14.05
N THR A 331 3.87 11.71 15.07
CA THR A 331 4.68 12.70 15.77
C THR A 331 5.66 13.33 14.79
N PHE A 332 5.74 14.67 14.78
CA PHE A 332 6.54 15.47 13.85
C PHE A 332 6.17 15.33 12.36
N ARG A 333 4.99 14.78 12.06
CA ARG A 333 4.40 14.92 10.71
C ARG A 333 3.65 16.23 10.57
N VAL A 334 3.62 16.72 9.35
CA VAL A 334 2.95 17.97 8.98
C VAL A 334 1.44 17.77 9.09
N GLU A 335 0.82 18.38 10.08
CA GLU A 335 -0.63 18.43 10.27
C GLU A 335 -1.26 19.41 9.26
N ARG A 336 -0.66 20.58 9.13
CA ARG A 336 -1.16 21.68 8.30
C ARG A 336 0.00 22.45 7.68
N GLN A 337 -0.23 23.00 6.50
CA GLN A 337 0.66 23.97 5.88
C GLN A 337 -0.09 25.28 5.60
N GLN A 338 0.64 26.38 5.48
CA GLN A 338 0.13 27.65 4.99
C GLN A 338 1.26 28.37 4.24
N PRO A 339 1.07 28.84 2.99
CA PRO A 339 -0.15 28.73 2.19
C PRO A 339 -0.57 27.30 1.85
N ASP A 340 -1.84 27.14 1.49
CA ASP A 340 -2.39 25.86 1.09
C ASP A 340 -1.68 25.33 -0.17
N ALA A 341 -1.81 24.02 -0.39
CA ALA A 341 -1.27 23.42 -1.59
C ALA A 341 -1.84 24.09 -2.86
N ARG A 342 -0.98 24.25 -3.86
CA ARG A 342 -1.26 24.91 -5.15
C ARG A 342 -1.55 26.42 -5.05
N THR A 343 -1.41 27.04 -3.88
CA THR A 343 -1.38 28.50 -3.79
C THR A 343 -0.15 29.04 -4.51
N LYS A 344 -0.32 30.11 -5.28
CA LYS A 344 0.82 30.81 -5.89
C LYS A 344 1.65 31.49 -4.81
N LEU A 345 2.95 31.21 -4.79
CA LEU A 345 3.89 31.74 -3.82
C LEU A 345 5.23 31.97 -4.51
N ALA A 346 5.76 33.18 -4.37
CA ALA A 346 7.03 33.57 -4.97
C ALA A 346 8.22 32.86 -4.31
N GLU A 347 9.32 32.73 -5.03
CA GLU A 347 10.59 32.25 -4.48
C GLU A 347 11.05 33.15 -3.31
N GLY A 348 11.53 32.54 -2.22
CA GLY A 348 11.99 33.22 -1.01
C GLY A 348 10.89 33.51 0.03
N GLU A 349 9.62 33.30 -0.32
CA GLU A 349 8.49 33.43 0.60
C GLU A 349 8.34 32.24 1.55
N THR A 350 7.59 32.43 2.63
CA THR A 350 7.54 31.48 3.75
C THR A 350 6.32 30.56 3.68
N VAL A 351 6.57 29.25 3.79
CA VAL A 351 5.56 28.23 4.05
C VAL A 351 5.65 27.81 5.53
N THR A 352 4.58 28.05 6.27
CA THR A 352 4.44 27.69 7.69
C THR A 352 3.85 26.29 7.82
N LEU A 353 4.49 25.42 8.58
CA LEU A 353 4.06 24.05 8.82
C LEU A 353 3.70 23.88 10.29
N TRP A 354 2.53 23.34 10.58
CA TRP A 354 2.16 22.89 11.92
C TRP A 354 2.42 21.40 12.01
N LEU A 355 3.16 20.99 13.04
CA LEU A 355 3.55 19.60 13.24
C LEU A 355 2.75 18.99 14.40
N PHE A 356 2.35 17.73 14.29
CA PHE A 356 1.83 17.03 15.45
C PHE A 356 2.90 16.91 16.54
N ILE A 357 2.55 17.27 17.77
CA ILE A 357 3.47 17.33 18.91
C ILE A 357 3.18 16.21 19.90
N LYS A 358 4.23 15.59 20.44
CA LYS A 358 4.08 14.62 21.55
C LYS A 358 3.70 15.39 22.82
N PRO A 359 2.69 14.95 23.60
CA PRO A 359 2.45 15.54 24.91
C PRO A 359 3.71 15.42 25.76
N LYS A 360 4.10 16.54 26.41
CA LYS A 360 5.16 16.49 27.42
C LYS A 360 4.70 15.53 28.51
N GLU A 361 5.51 14.51 28.79
CA GLU A 361 5.36 13.74 30.03
C GLU A 361 5.31 14.76 31.17
N LYS A 362 4.23 14.72 31.97
CA LYS A 362 4.20 15.48 33.21
C LYS A 362 5.43 15.05 34.01
N GLU A 363 6.30 16.02 34.33
CA GLU A 363 7.26 15.87 35.41
C GLU A 363 6.45 15.45 36.65
N LEU A 364 6.60 14.19 37.02
CA LEU A 364 6.22 13.67 38.32
C LEU A 364 7.25 14.22 39.30
N GLU A 365 6.89 15.32 39.97
CA GLU A 365 7.34 15.60 41.34
C GLU A 365 6.17 15.45 42.29
#